data_AF-A0A970NI77-F1
#
_entry.id   AF-A0A970NI77-F1
#
_cell.length_a   1.000
_cell.length_b   1.000
_cell.length_c   1.000
_cell.angle_alpha   90.00
_cell.angle_beta   90.00
_cell.angle_gamma   90.00
#
_symmetry.space_group_name_H-M   'P 1'
#
loop_
_entity.id
_entity.type
_entity.pdbx_description
1 polymer ?
#
loop_
_entity_poly.entity_id
_entity_poly.type
_entity_poly.pdbx_seq_one_letter_code
_entity_poly.pdbx_strand_id
1 'polypeptide(L)' 'AGQRVLFGQDIHGPFNEEWGSDMQQWRKSMQTLLDLEADILCEGHFGVYQPAKAVKKYIEGYLQRF' A
#
# COMPACT_ATOMS: atom_id res chain seq x y z
N ALA A 1 22.94 -3.74 8.44
CA ALA A 1 21.62 -3.09 8.37
C ALA A 1 20.58 -4.14 7.95
N GLY A 2 19.35 -4.07 8.45
CA GLY A 2 18.26 -4.98 8.06
C GLY A 2 17.37 -4.37 6.97
N GLN A 3 16.55 -5.20 6.33
CA GLN A 3 15.51 -4.75 5.38
C GLN A 3 14.15 -4.66 6.08
N ARG A 4 13.34 -3.67 5.71
CA ARG A 4 11.96 -3.53 6.18
C ARG A 4 11.00 -4.13 5.15
N VAL A 5 10.29 -5.18 5.57
CA VAL A 5 9.31 -5.90 4.75
C VAL A 5 7.90 -5.54 5.21
N LEU A 6 7.08 -5.00 4.32
CA LEU A 6 5.68 -4.69 4.52
C LEU A 6 4.80 -5.77 3.89
N PHE A 7 4.04 -6.50 4.71
CA PHE A 7 2.99 -7.40 4.23
C PHE A 7 1.69 -6.60 4.09
N GLY A 8 1.49 -6.01 2.90
CA GLY A 8 0.37 -5.09 2.64
C GLY A 8 -0.88 -5.77 2.08
N GLN A 9 -0.75 -6.98 1.51
CA GLN A 9 -1.87 -7.71 0.87
C GLN A 9 -2.69 -6.79 -0.05
N ASP A 10 -3.95 -6.52 0.27
CA ASP A 10 -4.93 -5.94 -0.65
C ASP A 10 -5.20 -4.45 -0.37
N ILE A 11 -4.15 -3.70 0.00
CA ILE A 11 -4.22 -2.24 0.22
C ILE A 11 -4.67 -1.46 -1.03
N HIS A 12 -4.78 -2.12 -2.18
CA HIS A 12 -5.24 -1.55 -3.44
C HIS A 12 -6.76 -1.56 -3.63
N GLY A 13 -7.52 -2.17 -2.71
CA GLY A 13 -8.96 -2.39 -2.84
C GLY A 13 -9.30 -3.83 -3.22
N PRO A 14 -10.55 -4.13 -3.62
CA PRO A 14 -11.61 -3.19 -4.02
C PRO A 14 -12.20 -2.40 -2.84
N PHE A 15 -12.80 -1.25 -3.16
CA PHE A 15 -13.53 -0.43 -2.20
C PHE A 15 -15.03 -0.49 -2.50
N ASN A 16 -15.83 -0.81 -1.48
CA ASN A 16 -17.29 -0.84 -1.54
C ASN A 16 -17.87 -0.35 -0.20
N GLU A 17 -18.72 0.68 -0.25
CA GLU A 17 -19.39 1.25 0.94
C GLU A 17 -20.31 0.23 1.62
N GLU A 18 -20.97 -0.67 0.87
CA GLU A 18 -21.81 -1.74 1.43
C GLU A 18 -21.02 -2.74 2.26
N TRP A 19 -19.71 -2.86 2.00
CA TRP A 19 -18.79 -3.70 2.76
C TRP A 19 -18.04 -2.91 3.85
N GLY A 20 -18.38 -1.64 4.06
CA GLY A 20 -17.77 -0.78 5.08
C GLY A 20 -16.43 -0.16 4.68
N SER A 21 -16.14 -0.06 3.38
CA SER A 21 -14.95 0.67 2.93
C SER A 21 -15.08 2.16 3.25
N ASP A 22 -14.06 2.72 3.88
CA ASP A 22 -13.95 4.15 4.14
C ASP A 22 -12.70 4.71 3.43
N MET A 23 -12.94 5.52 2.40
CA MET A 23 -11.87 6.07 1.58
C MET A 23 -11.00 7.10 2.32
N GLN A 24 -11.54 7.82 3.30
CA GLN A 24 -10.75 8.75 4.10
C GLN A 24 -9.81 8.00 5.04
N GLN A 25 -10.31 6.96 5.70
CA GLN A 25 -9.50 6.08 6.53
C GLN A 25 -8.44 5.35 5.69
N TRP A 26 -8.81 4.84 4.52
CA TRP A 26 -7.88 4.19 3.60
C TRP A 26 -6.75 5.13 3.16
N ARG A 27 -7.05 6.37 2.73
CA ARG A 27 -6.03 7.36 2.34
C ARG A 27 -5.06 7.63 3.49
N LYS A 28 -5.56 7.77 4.72
CA LYS A 28 -4.72 7.98 5.92
C LYS A 28 -3.83 6.76 6.21
N SER A 29 -4.37 5.55 6.05
CA SER A 29 -3.60 4.31 6.17
C SER A 29 -2.49 4.23 5.11
N MET A 30 -2.80 4.56 3.85
CA MET A 30 -1.80 4.58 2.77
C MET A 30 -0.67 5.58 3.03
N GLN A 31 -0.98 6.76 3.58
CA GLN A 31 0.06 7.71 4.00
C GLN A 31 0.92 7.13 5.12
N THR A 32 0.31 6.46 6.11
CA THR A 32 1.05 5.77 7.18
C THR A 32 1.99 4.71 6.61
N LEU A 33 1.57 3.96 5.58
CA LEU A 33 2.42 2.97 4.92
C LEU A 33 3.60 3.60 4.16
N LEU A 34 3.43 4.78 3.56
CA LEU A 34 4.53 5.53 2.95
C LEU A 34 5.57 5.94 3.99
N ASP A 35 5.13 6.39 5.15
CA ASP A 35 6.01 6.83 6.25
C ASP A 35 6.80 5.67 6.86
N LEU A 36 6.40 4.41 6.60
CA LEU A 36 7.19 3.24 6.97
C LEU A 36 8.44 3.09 6.11
N GLU A 37 8.57 3.74 4.94
CA GLU A 37 9.74 3.64 4.06
C GLU A 37 10.18 2.17 3.83
N ALA A 38 9.22 1.28 3.57
CA ALA A 38 9.51 -0.14 3.41
C ALA A 38 10.36 -0.42 2.15
N ASP A 39 11.33 -1.33 2.29
CA ASP A 39 12.19 -1.76 1.19
C ASP A 39 11.48 -2.72 0.23
N ILE A 40 10.60 -3.56 0.81
CA ILE A 40 9.89 -4.63 0.14
C ILE A 40 8.41 -4.56 0.55
N LEU A 41 7.52 -4.60 -0.43
CA LEU A 41 6.07 -4.79 -0.23
C LEU A 41 5.66 -6.15 -0.79
N CYS A 42 5.13 -7.00 0.09
CA CYS A 42 4.46 -8.25 -0.26
C CYS A 42 2.97 -7.97 -0.48
N GLU A 43 2.56 -7.87 -1.74
CA GLU A 43 1.20 -7.61 -2.16
C GLU A 43 0.53 -8.94 -2.58
N GLY A 44 -0.80 -9.05 -2.38
CA GLY A 44 -1.54 -10.32 -2.43
C GLY A 44 -1.82 -10.87 -3.84
N HIS A 45 -1.89 -10.03 -4.87
CA HIS A 45 -2.46 -10.39 -6.18
C HIS A 45 -1.53 -10.15 -7.40
N PHE A 46 -0.64 -9.17 -7.29
CA PHE A 46 0.25 -8.63 -8.31
C PHE A 46 1.74 -8.90 -7.99
N GLY A 47 2.05 -9.35 -6.77
CA GLY A 47 3.34 -9.91 -6.40
C GLY A 47 4.18 -9.03 -5.46
N VAL A 48 5.50 -9.15 -5.53
CA VAL A 48 6.43 -8.48 -4.60
C VAL A 48 7.05 -7.26 -5.26
N TYR A 49 6.93 -6.09 -4.61
CA TYR A 49 7.51 -4.83 -5.07
C TYR A 49 8.78 -4.50 -4.27
N GLN A 50 9.87 -4.27 -4.99
CA GLN A 50 11.16 -3.82 -4.46
C GLN A 50 11.97 -3.19 -5.61
N PRO A 51 12.91 -2.25 -5.35
CA PRO A 51 13.32 -1.71 -4.04
C PRO A 51 12.31 -0.69 -3.47
N ALA A 52 12.65 0.00 -2.38
CA ALA A 52 11.80 1.00 -1.71
C ALA A 52 11.14 2.01 -2.67
N LYS A 53 11.83 2.42 -3.75
CA LYS A 53 11.27 3.30 -4.78
C LYS A 53 10.07 2.68 -5.51
N ALA A 54 10.10 1.37 -5.78
CA ALA A 54 8.98 0.65 -6.39
C ALA A 54 7.80 0.51 -5.41
N VAL A 55 8.08 0.28 -4.12
CA VAL A 55 7.07 0.28 -3.05
C VAL A 55 6.36 1.62 -2.98
N LYS A 56 7.13 2.72 -2.88
CA LYS A 56 6.60 4.08 -2.88
C LYS A 56 5.74 4.36 -4.11
N LYS A 57 6.24 4.04 -5.31
CA LYS A 57 5.51 4.23 -6.57
C LYS A 57 4.19 3.45 -6.59
N TYR A 58 4.16 2.23 -6.04
CA TYR A 58 2.94 1.44 -5.95
C TYR A 58 1.89 2.14 -5.08
N ILE A 59 2.26 2.52 -3.85
CA ILE A 59 1.34 3.14 -2.89
C ILE A 59 0.86 4.52 -3.39
N GLU A 60 1.77 5.36 -3.89
CA GLU A 60 1.43 6.66 -4.50
C GLU A 60 0.54 6.51 -5.73
N GLY A 61 0.77 5.50 -6.57
CA GLY A 61 -0.04 5.23 -7.74
C GLY A 61 -1.51 4.96 -7.38
N TYR A 62 -1.76 4.20 -6.31
CA TYR A 62 -3.11 3.98 -5.82
C TYR A 62 -3.72 5.22 -5.16
N LEU A 63 -2.94 5.98 -4.37
CA LEU A 63 -3.37 7.26 -3.79
C LEU A 63 -3.74 8.33 -4.84
N GLN A 64 -3.13 8.28 -6.02
CA GLN A 64 -3.47 9.17 -7.15
C GLN A 64 -4.70 8.67 -7.91
N ARG A 65 -4.87 7.35 -8.02
CA ARG A 65 -5.99 6.72 -8.72
C ARG A 65 -7.33 6.95 -8.01
N PHE A 66 -7.33 6.89 -6.68
CA PHE A 66 -8.52 6.98 -5.84
C PHE A 66 -8.45 8.21 -4.97
#